data_AF-A0A090S0E3-F1
#
_entry.id   AF-A0A090S0E3-F1
#
_cell.length_a   1.000
_cell.length_b   1.000
_cell.length_c   1.000
_cell.angle_alpha   90.00
_cell.angle_beta   90.00
_cell.angle_gamma   90.00
#
_symmetry.space_group_name_H-M   'P 1'
#
loop_
_entity.id
_entity.type
_entity.pdbx_description
1 polymer ?
#
loop_
_entity_poly.entity_id
_entity_poly.type
_entity_poly.pdbx_seq_one_letter_code
_entity_poly.pdbx_strand_id
1 'polypeptide(L)'
;MLPIGLGWVEAASEWILFALLFFIGIQLRNSGLTLKQILVNKQGMTIATVIVASSLIGGIIAALILDISIYKGLAIASGFGWYSLAGILIGDAFGPVFGGTSFMIELLRELVALVIIPMLIAKRPCTAIGYAGATAMDFTLPIIQSSGGVRCVPVAIVSGFILSLLVPVLMLFFVSLAA
;
A
#
# COMPACT_ATOMS: atom_id res chain seq x y z
N MET A 1 29.44 13.84 -14.43
CA MET A 1 28.15 14.07 -15.11
C MET A 1 27.99 12.96 -16.13
N LEU A 2 27.12 11.98 -15.88
CA LEU A 2 26.95 10.82 -16.78
C LEU A 2 26.22 11.27 -18.07
N PRO A 3 26.72 10.90 -19.27
CA PRO A 3 26.20 11.36 -20.56
C PRO A 3 25.05 10.45 -21.05
N ILE A 4 24.16 10.04 -20.14
CA ILE A 4 23.04 9.15 -20.44
C ILE A 4 21.78 10.00 -20.36
N GLY A 5 21.09 10.19 -21.48
CA GLY A 5 19.82 10.90 -21.53
C GLY A 5 18.78 10.15 -20.70
N LEU A 6 18.46 10.66 -19.51
CA LEU A 6 17.53 10.03 -18.56
C LEU A 6 16.05 10.11 -18.96
N GLY A 7 15.70 10.79 -20.07
CA GLY A 7 14.30 10.93 -20.51
C GLY A 7 13.60 9.60 -20.84
N TRP A 8 14.36 8.53 -21.14
CA TRP A 8 13.80 7.19 -21.33
C TRP A 8 13.33 6.54 -20.02
N VAL A 9 13.85 6.98 -18.87
CA VAL A 9 13.51 6.43 -17.55
C VAL A 9 12.09 6.81 -17.14
N GLU A 10 11.67 8.04 -17.44
CA GLU A 10 10.31 8.52 -17.19
C GLU A 10 9.29 7.70 -17.99
N ALA A 11 9.52 7.57 -19.30
CA ALA A 11 8.68 6.75 -20.17
C ALA A 11 8.65 5.28 -19.72
N ALA A 12 9.80 4.71 -19.35
CA ALA A 12 9.88 3.34 -18.87
C ALA A 12 9.08 3.14 -17.56
N SER A 13 9.16 4.08 -16.63
CA SER A 13 8.44 4.02 -15.35
C SER A 13 6.92 4.11 -15.55
N GLU A 14 6.46 4.96 -16.46
CA GLU A 14 5.05 5.05 -16.85
C GLU A 14 4.55 3.73 -17.48
N TRP A 15 5.32 3.16 -18.43
CA TRP A 15 4.98 1.88 -19.05
C TRP A 15 4.98 0.72 -18.05
N ILE A 16 5.92 0.72 -17.10
CA ILE A 16 5.95 -0.26 -16.01
C ILE A 16 4.71 -0.12 -15.13
N LEU A 17 4.28 1.10 -14.83
CA LEU A 17 3.08 1.34 -14.03
C LEU A 17 1.82 0.84 -14.74
N PHE A 18 1.68 1.08 -16.05
CA PHE A 18 0.59 0.50 -16.83
C PHE A 18 0.63 -1.04 -16.86
N ALA A 19 1.82 -1.63 -17.00
CA ALA A 19 1.99 -3.07 -16.96
C ALA A 19 1.62 -3.66 -15.58
N LEU A 20 2.01 -2.98 -14.49
CA LEU A 20 1.61 -3.36 -13.12
C LEU A 20 0.10 -3.25 -12.93
N LEU A 21 -0.54 -2.16 -13.39
CA LEU A 21 -2.00 -1.99 -13.32
C LEU A 21 -2.72 -3.09 -14.10
N PHE A 22 -2.18 -3.48 -15.26
CA PHE A 22 -2.69 -4.59 -16.06
C PHE A 22 -2.54 -5.94 -15.34
N PHE A 23 -1.40 -6.20 -14.70
CA PHE A 23 -1.19 -7.43 -13.92
C PHE A 23 -2.08 -7.50 -12.68
N ILE A 24 -2.37 -6.38 -12.02
CA ILE A 24 -3.39 -6.31 -10.96
C ILE A 24 -4.76 -6.75 -11.51
N GLY A 25 -5.11 -6.33 -12.73
CA GLY A 25 -6.32 -6.77 -13.44
C GLY A 25 -6.36 -8.28 -13.73
N ILE A 26 -5.22 -8.89 -14.05
CA ILE A 26 -5.11 -10.35 -14.22
C ILE A 26 -5.21 -11.06 -12.86
N GLN A 27 -4.56 -10.55 -11.83
CA GLN A 27 -4.61 -11.07 -10.47
C GLN A 27 -6.04 -11.06 -9.93
N LEU A 28 -6.83 -10.01 -10.24
CA LEU A 28 -8.27 -9.94 -9.98
C LEU A 28 -9.02 -11.16 -10.53
N ARG A 29 -8.77 -11.52 -11.80
CA ARG A 29 -9.42 -12.69 -12.43
C ARG A 29 -8.91 -14.02 -11.87
N ASN A 30 -7.62 -14.10 -11.54
CA ASN A 30 -6.98 -15.35 -11.12
C ASN A 30 -7.14 -15.66 -9.63
N SER A 31 -7.56 -14.68 -8.82
CA SER A 31 -7.77 -14.85 -7.38
C SER A 31 -9.01 -15.69 -7.01
N GLY A 32 -9.80 -16.14 -7.99
CA GLY A 32 -10.96 -17.03 -7.79
C GLY A 32 -12.12 -16.40 -7.02
N LEU A 33 -11.95 -15.16 -6.52
CA LEU A 33 -12.98 -14.35 -5.89
C LEU A 33 -13.67 -13.52 -6.97
N THR A 34 -15.00 -13.61 -7.04
CA THR A 34 -15.76 -12.71 -7.91
C THR A 34 -15.69 -11.28 -7.36
N LEU A 35 -15.63 -10.24 -8.21
CA LEU A 35 -15.73 -8.83 -7.78
C LEU A 35 -16.91 -8.60 -6.83
N LYS A 36 -18.00 -9.35 -7.03
CA LYS A 36 -19.17 -9.38 -6.16
C LYS A 36 -18.83 -9.80 -4.73
N GLN A 37 -18.00 -10.82 -4.52
CA GLN A 37 -17.56 -11.25 -3.18
C GLN A 37 -16.62 -10.23 -2.52
N ILE A 38 -15.78 -9.56 -3.30
CA ILE A 38 -14.91 -8.46 -2.81
C ILE A 38 -15.77 -7.28 -2.34
N LEU A 39 -16.72 -6.83 -3.16
CA LEU A 39 -17.64 -5.74 -2.85
C LEU A 39 -18.69 -6.09 -1.78
N VAL A 40 -19.02 -7.37 -1.59
CA VAL A 40 -19.97 -7.83 -0.57
C VAL A 40 -19.32 -8.00 0.81
N ASN A 41 -17.99 -8.17 0.87
CA ASN A 41 -17.27 -8.27 2.15
C ASN A 41 -17.11 -6.90 2.81
N LYS A 42 -18.17 -6.46 3.50
CA LYS A 42 -18.22 -5.20 4.26
C LYS A 42 -17.07 -5.06 5.27
N GLN A 43 -16.61 -6.16 5.85
CA GLN A 43 -15.52 -6.11 6.84
C GLN A 43 -14.20 -5.72 6.18
N GLY A 44 -13.83 -6.38 5.07
CA GLY A 44 -12.61 -6.04 4.32
C GLY A 44 -12.63 -4.61 3.79
N MET A 45 -13.78 -4.16 3.26
CA MET A 45 -13.94 -2.77 2.83
C MET A 45 -13.78 -1.78 3.98
N THR A 46 -14.40 -2.04 5.14
CA THR A 46 -14.30 -1.16 6.32
C THR A 46 -12.85 -1.04 6.78
N ILE A 47 -12.11 -2.16 6.83
CA ILE A 47 -10.69 -2.15 7.19
C ILE A 47 -9.90 -1.29 6.21
N ALA A 48 -10.05 -1.51 4.91
CA ALA A 48 -9.34 -0.72 3.89
C ALA A 48 -9.64 0.78 4.02
N THR A 49 -10.91 1.17 4.19
CA THR A 49 -11.29 2.58 4.36
C THR A 49 -10.69 3.20 5.63
N VAL A 50 -10.71 2.47 6.75
CA VAL A 50 -10.12 2.95 8.01
C VAL A 50 -8.60 3.11 7.87
N ILE A 51 -7.92 2.16 7.21
CA ILE A 51 -6.49 2.24 6.97
C ILE A 51 -6.16 3.45 6.09
N VAL A 52 -6.83 3.62 4.96
CA VAL A 52 -6.63 4.81 4.10
C VAL A 52 -6.85 6.10 4.90
N ALA A 53 -7.98 6.25 5.58
CA ALA A 53 -8.27 7.47 6.34
C ALA A 53 -7.22 7.73 7.43
N SER A 54 -6.87 6.72 8.22
CA SER A 54 -5.90 6.85 9.31
C SER A 54 -4.48 7.17 8.80
N SER A 55 -4.04 6.53 7.72
CA SER A 55 -2.75 6.79 7.09
C SER A 55 -2.67 8.19 6.50
N LEU A 56 -3.72 8.66 5.80
CA LEU A 56 -3.74 10.01 5.24
C LEU A 56 -3.72 11.08 6.33
N ILE A 57 -4.48 10.89 7.42
CA ILE A 57 -4.41 11.78 8.60
C ILE A 57 -2.99 11.77 9.18
N GLY A 58 -2.37 10.59 9.33
CA GLY A 58 -0.98 10.47 9.76
C GLY A 58 0.00 11.22 8.85
N GLY A 59 -0.19 11.14 7.53
CA GLY A 59 0.60 11.86 6.54
C GLY A 59 0.45 13.39 6.65
N ILE A 60 -0.76 13.90 6.89
CA ILE A 60 -1.00 15.33 7.14
C ILE A 60 -0.27 15.77 8.42
N ILE A 61 -0.43 15.03 9.51
CA ILE A 61 0.21 15.35 10.79
C ILE A 61 1.74 15.34 10.64
N ALA A 62 2.29 14.31 9.99
CA ALA A 62 3.73 14.23 9.73
C ALA A 62 4.22 15.39 8.86
N ALA A 63 3.45 15.78 7.84
CA ALA A 63 3.80 16.91 6.99
C ALA A 63 3.87 18.23 7.77
N LEU A 64 2.90 18.47 8.65
CA LEU A 64 2.87 19.65 9.50
C LEU A 64 4.02 19.69 10.51
N ILE A 65 4.38 18.53 11.10
CA ILE A 65 5.48 18.43 12.07
C ILE A 65 6.83 18.65 11.38
N LEU A 66 6.99 18.11 10.17
CA LEU A 66 8.25 18.15 9.41
C LEU A 66 8.38 19.40 8.53
N ASP A 67 7.39 20.29 8.56
CA ASP A 67 7.30 21.51 7.74
C ASP A 67 7.51 21.23 6.24
N ILE A 68 6.85 20.18 5.74
CA ILE A 68 6.83 19.83 4.32
C ILE A 68 5.42 20.02 3.73
N SER A 69 5.34 20.10 2.40
CA SER A 69 4.05 20.16 1.70
C SER A 69 3.14 19.00 2.11
N ILE A 70 1.89 19.31 2.45
CA ILE A 70 0.87 18.33 2.83
C ILE A 70 0.70 17.26 1.74
N TYR A 71 0.75 17.66 0.46
CA TYR A 71 0.65 16.73 -0.66
C TYR A 71 1.81 15.73 -0.72
N LYS A 72 3.03 16.13 -0.33
CA LYS A 72 4.16 15.21 -0.20
C LYS A 72 3.94 14.20 0.94
N GLY A 73 3.44 14.67 2.09
CA GLY A 73 3.10 13.78 3.21
C GLY A 73 2.00 12.79 2.87
N LEU A 74 0.96 13.22 2.15
CA LEU A 74 -0.13 12.37 1.67
C LEU A 74 0.35 11.34 0.64
N ALA A 75 1.22 11.73 -0.28
CA ALA A 75 1.82 10.83 -1.26
C ALA A 75 2.64 9.73 -0.58
N ILE A 76 3.51 10.10 0.37
CA ILE A 76 4.34 9.14 1.11
C ILE A 76 3.48 8.20 1.97
N ALA A 77 2.41 8.70 2.59
CA ALA A 77 1.53 7.89 3.44
C ALA A 77 0.58 6.95 2.66
N SER A 78 0.52 7.07 1.34
CA SER A 78 -0.37 6.28 0.47
C SER A 78 0.25 4.95 0.01
N GLY A 79 1.42 4.56 0.53
CA GLY A 79 2.08 3.31 0.19
C GLY A 79 1.38 2.05 0.73
N PHE A 80 0.69 2.16 1.86
CA PHE A 80 -0.13 1.11 2.52
C PHE A 80 0.50 -0.30 2.60
N GLY A 81 1.81 -0.43 2.51
CA GLY A 81 2.58 -1.67 2.57
C GLY A 81 3.41 -2.00 1.36
N TRP A 82 3.19 -1.29 0.25
CA TRP A 82 3.89 -1.60 -0.99
C TRP A 82 5.23 -0.86 -1.06
N TYR A 83 6.20 -1.31 -0.26
CA TYR A 83 7.49 -0.62 -0.11
C TYR A 83 8.27 -0.46 -1.41
N SER A 84 8.23 -1.45 -2.30
CA SER A 84 8.99 -1.43 -3.56
C SER A 84 8.48 -0.37 -4.52
N LEU A 85 7.16 -0.32 -4.74
CA LEU A 85 6.52 0.67 -5.59
C LEU A 85 6.59 2.07 -4.97
N ALA A 86 6.36 2.18 -3.65
CA ALA A 86 6.37 3.45 -2.93
C ALA A 86 7.75 4.12 -2.95
N GLY A 87 8.83 3.34 -2.84
CA GLY A 87 10.20 3.87 -2.92
C GLY A 87 10.55 4.44 -4.29
N ILE A 88 10.19 3.73 -5.36
CA ILE A 88 10.48 4.14 -6.75
C ILE A 88 9.66 5.36 -7.12
N LEU A 89 8.32 5.30 -6.99
CA LEU A 89 7.44 6.40 -7.42
C LEU A 89 7.72 7.72 -6.68
N ILE A 90 7.94 7.65 -5.37
CA ILE A 90 8.28 8.84 -4.59
C ILE A 90 9.71 9.31 -4.86
N GLY A 91 10.63 8.37 -5.10
CA GLY A 91 12.01 8.67 -5.47
C GLY A 91 12.10 9.43 -6.79
N ASP A 92 11.33 9.01 -7.79
CA ASP A 92 11.25 9.67 -9.09
C ASP A 92 10.57 11.04 -8.98
N ALA A 93 9.51 11.15 -8.17
CA ALA A 93 8.75 12.40 -8.02
C ALA A 93 9.46 13.48 -7.17
N PHE A 94 10.03 13.10 -6.04
CA PHE A 94 10.54 14.04 -5.03
C PHE A 94 12.03 13.86 -4.70
N GLY A 95 12.71 12.94 -5.38
CA GLY A 95 14.14 12.68 -5.21
C GLY A 95 14.46 11.55 -4.22
N PRO A 96 15.73 11.10 -4.20
CA PRO A 96 16.14 9.86 -3.52
C PRO A 96 15.95 9.86 -2.00
N VAL A 97 15.98 11.04 -1.35
CA VAL A 97 15.75 11.15 0.10
C VAL A 97 14.32 10.77 0.46
N PHE A 98 13.34 11.33 -0.27
CA PHE A 98 11.92 11.02 -0.05
C PHE A 98 11.57 9.60 -0.53
N GLY A 99 12.17 9.13 -1.62
CA GLY A 99 12.03 7.74 -2.07
C GLY A 99 12.52 6.74 -1.03
N GLY A 100 13.73 6.94 -0.49
CA GLY A 100 14.27 6.10 0.59
C GLY A 100 13.43 6.16 1.86
N THR A 101 12.90 7.33 2.21
CA THR A 101 12.00 7.51 3.36
C THR A 101 10.72 6.71 3.18
N SER A 102 10.07 6.84 2.01
CA SER A 102 8.84 6.12 1.66
C SER A 102 9.04 4.59 1.70
N PHE A 103 10.12 4.11 1.09
CA PHE A 103 10.52 2.70 1.15
C PHE A 103 10.67 2.20 2.59
N MET A 104 11.41 2.94 3.42
CA MET A 104 11.68 2.54 4.81
C MET A 104 10.41 2.54 5.66
N ILE A 105 9.54 3.53 5.49
CA ILE A 105 8.26 3.59 6.22
C ILE A 105 7.43 2.33 5.94
N GLU A 106 7.27 1.98 4.67
CA GLU A 106 6.43 0.85 4.29
C GLU A 106 7.08 -0.50 4.62
N LEU A 107 8.40 -0.61 4.50
CA LEU A 107 9.14 -1.79 4.92
C LEU A 107 9.04 -2.00 6.43
N LEU A 108 9.26 -0.94 7.22
CA LEU A 108 9.12 -1.01 8.68
C LEU A 108 7.69 -1.34 9.09
N ARG A 109 6.69 -0.79 8.38
CA ARG A 109 5.27 -1.11 8.60
C ARG A 109 5.00 -2.60 8.37
N GLU A 110 5.56 -3.20 7.32
CA GLU A 110 5.46 -4.65 7.06
C GLU A 110 6.12 -5.46 8.17
N LEU A 111 7.35 -5.13 8.57
CA LEU A 111 8.05 -5.82 9.66
C LEU A 111 7.28 -5.76 10.99
N VAL A 112 6.73 -4.59 11.31
CA VAL A 112 5.87 -4.39 12.48
C VAL A 112 4.61 -5.26 12.37
N ALA A 113 3.99 -5.33 11.19
CA ALA A 113 2.82 -6.17 10.97
C ALA A 113 3.12 -7.66 11.20
N LEU A 114 4.26 -8.18 10.71
CA LEU A 114 4.65 -9.58 10.92
C LEU A 114 4.74 -9.96 12.41
N VAL A 115 5.14 -9.02 13.27
CA VAL A 115 5.20 -9.21 14.74
C VAL A 115 3.83 -9.03 15.40
N ILE A 116 3.08 -8.01 14.99
CA ILE A 116 1.79 -7.63 15.59
C ILE A 116 0.70 -8.65 15.29
N ILE A 117 0.64 -9.20 14.06
CA ILE A 117 -0.41 -10.13 13.63
C ILE A 117 -0.56 -11.33 14.57
N PRO A 118 0.48 -12.15 14.83
CA PRO A 118 0.33 -13.33 15.68
C PRO A 118 -0.07 -12.97 17.12
N MET A 119 0.31 -11.78 17.62
CA MET A 119 -0.01 -11.34 18.97
C MET A 119 -1.46 -10.86 19.13
N LEU A 120 -2.01 -10.20 18.10
CA LEU A 120 -3.30 -9.51 18.19
C LEU A 120 -4.45 -10.24 17.52
N ILE A 121 -4.18 -11.06 16.50
CA ILE A 121 -5.24 -11.61 15.63
C ILE A 121 -6.25 -12.49 16.37
N ALA A 122 -5.84 -13.17 17.45
CA ALA A 122 -6.71 -13.99 18.27
C ALA A 122 -7.81 -13.18 18.99
N LYS A 123 -7.52 -11.92 19.37
CA LYS A 123 -8.46 -11.04 20.10
C LYS A 123 -9.07 -9.96 19.20
N ARG A 124 -8.29 -9.46 18.23
CA ARG A 124 -8.62 -8.30 17.39
C ARG A 124 -8.24 -8.57 15.93
N PRO A 125 -8.94 -9.48 15.23
CA PRO A 125 -8.58 -9.89 13.87
C PRO A 125 -8.61 -8.74 12.87
N CYS A 126 -9.62 -7.86 12.94
CA CYS A 126 -9.71 -6.71 12.04
C CYS A 126 -8.55 -5.73 12.20
N THR A 127 -8.09 -5.50 13.44
CA THR A 127 -6.94 -4.64 13.72
C THR A 127 -5.65 -5.27 13.19
N ALA A 128 -5.43 -6.57 13.43
CA ALA A 128 -4.26 -7.28 12.94
C ALA A 128 -4.20 -7.27 11.39
N ILE A 129 -5.33 -7.55 10.73
CA ILE A 129 -5.44 -7.49 9.26
C ILE A 129 -5.22 -6.05 8.75
N GLY A 130 -5.73 -5.04 9.45
CA GLY A 130 -5.50 -3.64 9.09
C GLY A 130 -4.01 -3.26 9.10
N TYR A 131 -3.26 -3.69 10.11
CA TYR A 131 -1.81 -3.43 10.19
C TYR A 131 -1.03 -4.07 9.04
N ALA A 132 -1.44 -5.26 8.56
CA ALA A 132 -0.86 -5.83 7.35
C ALA A 132 -1.00 -4.90 6.13
N GLY A 133 -2.12 -4.20 5.97
CA GLY A 133 -2.35 -3.31 4.83
C GLY A 133 -2.40 -4.08 3.50
N ALA A 134 -1.77 -3.57 2.45
CA ALA A 134 -1.69 -4.18 1.12
C ALA A 134 -1.12 -5.61 1.17
N THR A 135 -0.16 -5.86 2.05
CA THR A 135 0.52 -7.16 2.18
C THR A 135 -0.35 -8.25 2.81
N ALA A 136 -1.58 -7.91 3.22
CA ALA A 136 -2.57 -8.83 3.76
C ALA A 136 -2.98 -9.92 2.76
N MET A 137 -2.87 -9.65 1.45
CA MET A 137 -3.27 -10.60 0.40
C MET A 137 -2.15 -11.56 -0.04
N ASP A 138 -0.89 -11.28 0.31
CA ASP A 138 0.28 -12.05 -0.12
C ASP A 138 1.27 -12.32 1.03
N PHE A 139 2.14 -11.39 1.38
CA PHE A 139 3.29 -11.60 2.27
C PHE A 139 2.88 -11.98 3.69
N THR A 140 1.86 -11.31 4.23
CA THR A 140 1.38 -11.56 5.60
C THR A 140 0.25 -12.58 5.64
N LEU A 141 -0.28 -13.00 4.48
CA LEU A 141 -1.41 -13.92 4.39
C LEU A 141 -1.13 -15.28 5.07
N PRO A 142 0.05 -15.93 4.90
CA PRO A 142 0.35 -17.18 5.60
C PRO A 142 0.31 -17.04 7.12
N ILE A 143 0.75 -15.89 7.66
CA ILE A 143 0.76 -15.61 9.10
C ILE A 143 -0.66 -15.35 9.61
N ILE A 144 -1.45 -14.59 8.85
CA ILE A 144 -2.87 -14.35 9.13
C ILE A 144 -3.63 -15.69 9.15
N GLN A 145 -3.36 -16.58 8.19
CA GLN A 145 -4.00 -17.89 8.11
C GLN A 145 -3.57 -18.80 9.26
N SER A 146 -2.28 -18.87 9.58
CA SER A 146 -1.76 -19.76 10.63
C SER A 146 -2.17 -19.31 12.03
N SER A 147 -2.23 -17.99 12.28
CA SER A 147 -2.51 -17.42 13.60
C SER A 147 -4.00 -17.08 13.82
N GLY A 148 -4.70 -16.63 12.78
CA GLY A 148 -6.11 -16.22 12.82
C GLY A 148 -7.09 -17.24 12.26
N GLY A 149 -6.59 -18.31 11.64
CA GLY A 149 -7.38 -19.36 11.00
C GLY A 149 -7.97 -18.96 9.64
N VAL A 150 -8.51 -19.95 8.93
CA VAL A 150 -9.05 -19.81 7.56
C VAL A 150 -10.18 -18.80 7.42
N ARG A 151 -10.86 -18.45 8.52
CA ARG A 151 -11.95 -17.45 8.54
C ARG A 151 -11.45 -16.03 8.26
N CYS A 152 -10.18 -15.74 8.58
CA CYS A 152 -9.59 -14.41 8.39
C CYS A 152 -9.10 -14.18 6.94
N VAL A 153 -8.86 -15.26 6.20
CA VAL A 153 -8.27 -15.23 4.85
C VAL A 153 -9.09 -14.40 3.86
N PRO A 154 -10.43 -14.57 3.72
CA PRO A 154 -11.20 -13.79 2.76
C PRO A 154 -11.21 -12.30 3.08
N VAL A 155 -11.24 -11.92 4.36
CA VAL A 155 -11.22 -10.51 4.80
C VAL A 155 -9.86 -9.89 4.50
N ALA A 156 -8.76 -10.61 4.78
CA ALA A 156 -7.40 -10.17 4.50
C ALA A 156 -7.15 -9.97 3.00
N ILE A 157 -7.59 -10.92 2.16
CA ILE A 157 -7.48 -10.79 0.71
C ILE A 157 -8.26 -9.58 0.20
N VAL A 158 -9.51 -9.39 0.64
CA VAL A 158 -10.32 -8.23 0.20
C VAL A 158 -9.69 -6.91 0.63
N SER A 159 -9.28 -6.78 1.89
CA SER A 159 -8.66 -5.55 2.39
C SER A 159 -7.33 -5.26 1.70
N GLY A 160 -6.46 -6.27 1.59
CA GLY A 160 -5.15 -6.15 0.94
C GLY A 160 -5.30 -5.77 -0.53
N PHE A 161 -6.21 -6.44 -1.23
CA PHE A 161 -6.51 -6.14 -2.64
C PHE A 161 -6.95 -4.69 -2.86
N ILE A 162 -7.91 -4.18 -2.06
CA ILE A 162 -8.39 -2.80 -2.18
C ILE A 162 -7.24 -1.83 -1.93
N LEU A 163 -6.44 -2.05 -0.89
CA LEU A 163 -5.30 -1.19 -0.58
C LEU A 163 -4.27 -1.22 -1.71
N SER A 164 -3.87 -2.39 -2.19
CA SER A 164 -2.93 -2.53 -3.32
C SER A 164 -3.39 -1.79 -4.57
N LEU A 165 -4.69 -1.80 -4.88
CA LEU A 165 -5.23 -1.04 -6.01
C LEU A 165 -5.19 0.48 -5.76
N LEU A 166 -5.42 0.91 -4.51
CA LEU A 166 -5.40 2.33 -4.15
C LEU A 166 -3.99 2.92 -4.08
N VAL A 167 -2.96 2.13 -3.78
CA VAL A 167 -1.57 2.60 -3.67
C VAL A 167 -1.12 3.42 -4.90
N PRO A 168 -1.05 2.87 -6.12
CA PRO A 168 -0.59 3.64 -7.27
C PRO A 168 -1.51 4.82 -7.58
N VAL A 169 -2.82 4.66 -7.41
CA VAL A 169 -3.81 5.71 -7.71
C VAL A 169 -3.63 6.91 -6.79
N LEU A 170 -3.58 6.68 -5.47
CA LEU A 170 -3.45 7.76 -4.49
C LEU A 170 -2.07 8.38 -4.50
N MET A 171 -1.00 7.57 -4.61
CA MET A 171 0.36 8.11 -4.68
C MET A 171 0.51 9.05 -5.89
N LEU A 172 0.14 8.60 -7.09
CA LEU A 172 0.23 9.44 -8.29
C LEU A 172 -0.65 10.68 -8.21
N PHE A 173 -1.86 10.55 -7.65
CA PHE A 173 -2.77 11.68 -7.46
C PHE A 173 -2.20 12.75 -6.53
N PHE A 174 -1.57 12.37 -5.41
CA PHE A 174 -0.97 13.35 -4.51
C PHE A 174 0.38 13.87 -5.04
N VAL A 175 1.12 13.06 -5.78
CA VAL A 175 2.31 13.51 -6.50
C VAL A 175 1.95 14.60 -7.51
N SER A 176 0.89 14.43 -8.30
CA SER A 176 0.47 15.44 -9.29
C SER A 176 -0.05 16.73 -8.67
N LEU A 177 -0.60 16.68 -7.45
CA LEU A 177 -1.01 17.86 -6.68
C LEU A 177 0.17 18.57 -6.00
N ALA A 178 1.28 17.86 -5.78
CA ALA A 178 2.49 18.41 -5.16
C ALA A 178 3.48 19.02 -6.18
N ALA A 179 3.25 18.78 -7.48
CA ALA A 179 4.07 19.22 -8.60
C ALA A 179 3.85 20.69 -8.95
#